data_AF-A0A1I5WX96-F1
#
_entry.id   AF-A0A1I5WX96-F1
#
_cell.length_a   1.000
_cell.length_b   1.000
_cell.length_c   1.000
_cell.angle_alpha   90.00
_cell.angle_beta   90.00
_cell.angle_gamma   90.00
#
_symmetry.space_group_name_H-M   'P 1'
#
loop_
_entity.id
_entity.type
_entity.pdbx_description
1 polymer ?
#
loop_
_entity_poly.entity_id
_entity_poly.type
_entity_poly.pdbx_seq_one_letter_code
_entity_poly.pdbx_strand_id
1 'polypeptide(L)'
;MNFRGTRARTRTTAAALASTVPLALLAGCSFFASLQPATEPAAASAPPAPPPAVVSREGLAPITGEQVERIREAIGGKTPSPAVTKVVRGAAPTIESFVRTEGCITARNGAVLNPFAAPGRLFDGTGFQGGPMLQMQYHDKTACVTVKRIQNWKMVSPRLLRFDVVYVGDDGEEHSIRRHELMRQPKGGWLFTR
;
A
#
# COMPACT_ATOMS: atom_id res chain seq x y z
N MET A 1 57.26 7.01 -24.25
CA MET A 1 57.90 5.97 -23.41
C MET A 1 56.85 4.90 -23.11
N ASN A 2 57.10 3.69 -23.60
CA ASN A 2 56.31 2.49 -23.37
C ASN A 2 56.43 2.02 -21.91
N PHE A 3 55.39 1.42 -21.34
CA PHE A 3 55.51 0.11 -20.70
C PHE A 3 54.19 -0.68 -20.80
N ARG A 4 54.35 -1.92 -21.27
CA ARG A 4 53.36 -2.99 -21.44
C ARG A 4 53.19 -3.79 -20.14
N GLY A 5 52.12 -4.59 -20.07
CA GLY A 5 52.12 -5.92 -19.43
C GLY A 5 50.87 -6.19 -18.59
N THR A 6 49.83 -6.88 -19.06
CA THR A 6 49.63 -8.34 -19.29
C THR A 6 48.99 -9.10 -18.11
N ARG A 7 47.82 -9.70 -18.40
CA ARG A 7 47.33 -11.07 -18.10
C ARG A 7 47.33 -11.53 -16.64
N ALA A 8 46.23 -11.99 -16.05
CA ALA A 8 45.50 -13.28 -16.19
C ALA A 8 44.89 -13.52 -14.78
N ARG A 9 43.90 -14.37 -14.45
CA ARG A 9 43.52 -15.71 -14.92
C ARG A 9 42.20 -16.06 -14.23
N THR A 10 41.38 -16.83 -14.92
CA THR A 10 40.17 -17.55 -14.54
C THR A 10 40.32 -18.40 -13.25
N ARG A 11 39.23 -18.58 -12.50
CA ARG A 11 38.95 -19.82 -11.75
C ARG A 11 37.46 -20.15 -11.77
N THR A 12 37.13 -21.19 -12.54
CA THR A 12 35.91 -21.99 -12.48
C THR A 12 36.07 -23.02 -11.38
N THR A 13 35.04 -23.27 -10.57
CA THR A 13 34.83 -24.58 -9.92
C THR A 13 33.34 -24.87 -9.83
N ALA A 14 32.91 -25.82 -10.68
CA ALA A 14 31.70 -26.58 -10.50
C ALA A 14 31.91 -27.62 -9.39
N ALA A 15 30.87 -27.92 -8.63
CA ALA A 15 30.80 -29.13 -7.82
C ALA A 15 29.37 -29.68 -7.90
N ALA A 16 29.21 -30.72 -8.72
CA ALA A 16 28.09 -31.63 -8.69
C ALA A 16 28.39 -32.74 -7.69
N LEU A 17 27.41 -33.11 -6.86
CA LEU A 17 27.40 -34.40 -6.17
C LEU A 17 25.99 -34.99 -6.24
N ALA A 18 25.86 -35.98 -7.12
CA ALA A 18 24.83 -37.00 -7.11
C ALA A 18 25.21 -38.12 -6.11
N SER A 19 24.22 -38.87 -5.62
CA SER A 19 24.24 -40.24 -5.04
C SER A 19 23.32 -40.29 -3.82
N THR A 20 22.49 -41.31 -3.54
CA THR A 20 22.15 -42.62 -4.12
C THR A 20 20.94 -43.11 -3.30
N VAL A 21 20.03 -43.85 -3.95
CA VAL A 21 18.89 -44.54 -3.33
C VAL A 21 19.37 -45.81 -2.61
N PRO A 22 18.67 -46.27 -1.55
CA PRO A 22 18.41 -47.70 -1.44
C PRO A 22 16.93 -48.03 -1.22
N LEU A 23 16.44 -48.97 -2.04
CA LEU A 23 15.24 -49.77 -1.83
C LEU A 23 15.40 -50.61 -0.55
N ALA A 24 14.35 -50.69 0.25
CA ALA A 24 14.14 -51.80 1.19
C ALA A 24 12.68 -52.27 1.08
N LEU A 25 12.49 -53.45 0.47
CA LEU A 25 11.31 -54.30 0.66
C LEU A 25 11.32 -54.83 2.09
N LEU A 26 10.18 -54.84 2.77
CA LEU A 26 9.88 -55.83 3.83
C LEU A 26 8.37 -55.97 4.06
N ALA A 27 7.93 -57.22 3.95
CA ALA A 27 6.89 -57.91 4.70
C ALA A 27 5.43 -57.40 4.65
N GLY A 28 4.57 -58.22 4.05
CA GLY A 28 3.14 -58.23 4.34
C GLY A 28 2.82 -58.92 5.66
N CYS A 29 1.68 -58.55 6.26
CA CYS A 29 0.67 -59.45 6.83
C CYS A 29 -0.50 -58.64 7.41
N SER A 30 -1.70 -59.02 6.98
CA SER A 30 -2.97 -58.97 7.74
C SER A 30 -3.49 -57.59 8.19
N PHE A 31 -4.15 -56.87 7.27
CA PHE A 31 -5.11 -55.85 7.66
C PHE A 31 -6.44 -56.50 8.02
N PHE A 32 -6.73 -56.52 9.31
CA PHE A 32 -8.07 -56.72 9.86
C PHE A 32 -9.05 -55.77 9.18
N ALA A 33 -10.04 -56.34 8.49
CA ALA A 33 -11.26 -55.64 8.12
C ALA A 33 -12.03 -55.30 9.40
N SER A 34 -11.81 -54.10 9.94
CA SER A 34 -12.77 -53.46 10.84
C SER A 34 -13.63 -52.53 10.01
N LEU A 35 -14.89 -52.92 9.82
CA LEU A 35 -15.96 -52.07 9.31
C LEU A 35 -16.13 -50.86 10.26
N GLN A 36 -15.42 -49.77 9.99
CA GLN A 36 -15.76 -48.46 10.53
C GLN A 36 -16.83 -47.83 9.65
N PRO A 37 -17.97 -47.38 10.21
CA PRO A 37 -18.90 -46.55 9.46
C PRO A 37 -18.17 -45.27 9.05
N ALA A 38 -18.29 -44.89 7.78
CA ALA A 38 -17.74 -43.67 7.24
C ALA A 38 -18.32 -42.48 8.01
N THR A 39 -17.50 -41.87 8.85
CA THR A 39 -17.79 -40.54 9.38
C THR A 39 -17.71 -39.58 8.20
N GLU A 40 -18.86 -39.12 7.73
CA GLU A 40 -18.96 -38.01 6.80
C GLU A 40 -18.07 -36.86 7.30
N PRO A 41 -17.19 -36.28 6.46
CA PRO A 41 -16.50 -35.07 6.85
C PRO A 41 -17.57 -33.99 7.05
N ALA A 42 -17.77 -33.61 8.31
CA ALA A 42 -18.60 -32.49 8.69
C ALA A 42 -18.21 -31.31 7.80
N ALA A 43 -19.18 -30.85 7.00
CA ALA A 43 -19.05 -29.67 6.18
C ALA A 43 -18.57 -28.53 7.08
N ALA A 44 -17.29 -28.17 6.96
CA ALA A 44 -16.74 -26.98 7.58
C ALA A 44 -17.56 -25.82 7.04
N SER A 45 -18.45 -25.31 7.88
CA SER A 45 -19.30 -24.18 7.56
C SER A 45 -18.36 -23.03 7.18
N ALA A 46 -18.43 -22.61 5.92
CA ALA A 46 -17.68 -21.44 5.48
C ALA A 46 -17.99 -20.29 6.45
N PRO A 47 -16.98 -19.51 6.89
CA PRO A 47 -17.23 -18.37 7.75
C PRO A 47 -18.27 -17.46 7.09
N PRO A 48 -19.22 -16.90 7.86
CA PRO A 48 -20.24 -16.01 7.30
C PRO A 48 -19.54 -14.88 6.55
N ALA A 49 -20.03 -14.61 5.33
CA ALA A 49 -19.51 -13.52 4.50
C ALA A 49 -19.48 -12.23 5.33
N PRO A 50 -18.37 -11.46 5.29
CA PRO A 50 -18.30 -10.21 6.02
C PRO A 50 -19.47 -9.30 5.61
N PRO A 51 -20.08 -8.57 6.57
CA PRO A 51 -21.16 -7.65 6.26
C PRO A 51 -20.70 -6.63 5.20
N PRO A 52 -21.61 -6.16 4.32
CA PRO A 52 -21.26 -5.20 3.29
C PRO A 52 -20.67 -3.93 3.92
N ALA A 53 -19.59 -3.43 3.31
CA ALA A 53 -18.94 -2.19 3.71
C ALA A 53 -19.95 -1.03 3.70
N VAL A 54 -20.27 -0.48 4.88
CA VAL A 54 -21.20 0.65 4.99
C VAL A 54 -20.45 1.94 4.66
N VAL A 55 -20.76 2.52 3.51
CA VAL A 55 -20.30 3.86 3.13
C VAL A 55 -20.92 4.89 4.07
N SER A 56 -20.11 5.81 4.60
CA SER A 56 -20.57 6.86 5.50
C SER A 56 -21.52 7.84 4.80
N ARG A 57 -22.29 8.62 5.58
CA ARG A 57 -23.19 9.66 5.01
C ARG A 57 -22.44 10.70 4.18
N GLU A 58 -21.16 10.89 4.47
CA GLU A 58 -20.26 11.81 3.79
C GLU A 58 -19.69 11.22 2.48
N GLY A 59 -19.99 9.95 2.18
CA GLY A 59 -19.54 9.26 0.98
C GLY A 59 -18.13 8.69 1.10
N LEU A 60 -17.76 8.21 2.29
CA LEU A 60 -16.48 7.55 2.54
C LEU A 60 -16.66 6.04 2.74
N ALA A 61 -15.88 5.24 2.02
CA ALA A 61 -15.73 3.82 2.30
C ALA A 61 -15.09 3.61 3.70
N PRO A 62 -15.42 2.50 4.39
CA PRO A 62 -14.78 2.17 5.66
C PRO A 62 -13.32 1.76 5.42
N ILE A 63 -12.40 2.42 6.12
CA ILE A 63 -10.97 2.09 6.10
C ILE A 63 -10.62 1.06 7.18
N THR A 64 -9.76 0.10 6.84
CA THR A 64 -9.29 -0.92 7.79
C THR A 64 -8.09 -0.45 8.61
N GLY A 65 -7.83 -1.13 9.73
CA GLY A 65 -6.62 -0.87 10.55
C GLY A 65 -5.32 -1.13 9.77
N GLU A 66 -5.29 -2.19 8.95
CA GLU A 66 -4.14 -2.51 8.10
C GLU A 66 -3.83 -1.38 7.11
N GLN A 67 -4.86 -0.81 6.48
CA GLN A 67 -4.67 0.31 5.55
C GLN A 67 -4.07 1.54 6.25
N VAL A 68 -4.47 1.80 7.49
CA VAL A 68 -3.90 2.90 8.29
C VAL A 68 -2.42 2.65 8.58
N GLU A 69 -2.05 1.44 8.99
CA GLU A 69 -0.65 1.10 9.24
C GLU A 69 0.20 1.23 7.98
N ARG A 70 -0.30 0.77 6.82
CA ARG A 70 0.39 0.96 5.54
C ARG A 70 0.60 2.44 5.20
N ILE A 71 -0.36 3.30 5.51
CA ILE A 71 -0.21 4.76 5.34
C ILE A 71 0.92 5.28 6.25
N ARG A 72 0.95 4.87 7.52
CA ARG A 72 1.99 5.29 8.49
C ARG A 72 3.38 4.84 8.06
N GLU A 73 3.51 3.58 7.65
CA GLU A 73 4.74 3.02 7.11
C GLU A 73 5.20 3.79 5.86
N ALA A 74 4.29 4.10 4.95
CA ALA A 74 4.59 4.84 3.73
C ALA A 74 5.04 6.29 4.01
N ILE A 75 4.48 6.95 5.03
CA ILE A 75 4.92 8.27 5.50
C ILE A 75 6.32 8.20 6.13
N GLY A 76 6.59 7.13 6.90
CA GLY A 76 7.89 6.87 7.54
C GLY A 76 8.99 6.40 6.59
N GLY A 77 8.69 6.25 5.30
CA GLY A 77 9.61 5.77 4.28
C GLY A 77 10.80 6.69 4.00
N LYS A 78 11.62 6.29 3.02
CA LYS A 78 12.85 7.01 2.65
C LYS A 78 12.55 8.40 2.10
N THR A 79 13.19 9.41 2.70
CA THR A 79 13.19 10.79 2.20
C THR A 79 14.57 11.15 1.60
N PRO A 80 14.67 12.22 0.79
CA PRO A 80 15.94 12.59 0.16
C PRO A 80 16.95 13.27 1.09
N SER A 81 16.54 13.75 2.26
CA SER A 81 17.46 14.37 3.23
C SER A 81 16.87 14.42 4.65
N PRO A 82 17.71 14.51 5.70
CA PRO A 82 17.24 14.66 7.08
C PRO A 82 16.34 15.88 7.31
N ALA A 83 16.57 16.97 6.57
CA ALA A 83 15.73 18.17 6.63
C ALA A 83 14.30 17.87 6.16
N VAL A 84 14.16 17.12 5.06
CA VAL A 84 12.84 16.66 4.57
C VAL A 84 12.22 15.69 5.57
N THR A 85 12.98 14.76 6.15
CA THR A 85 12.47 13.86 7.21
C THR A 85 11.85 14.63 8.37
N LYS A 86 12.50 15.70 8.84
CA LYS A 86 11.98 16.52 9.93
C LYS A 86 10.65 17.19 9.55
N VAL A 87 10.55 17.68 8.32
CA VAL A 87 9.32 18.29 7.80
C VAL A 87 8.20 17.25 7.69
N VAL A 88 8.47 16.11 7.05
CA VAL A 88 7.49 15.01 6.88
C VAL A 88 6.98 14.54 8.22
N ARG A 89 7.86 14.32 9.21
CA ARG A 89 7.46 13.93 10.57
C ARG A 89 6.53 14.97 11.23
N GLY A 90 6.80 16.26 11.03
CA GLY A 90 5.96 17.34 11.54
C GLY A 90 4.61 17.48 10.81
N ALA A 91 4.53 17.01 9.56
CA ALA A 91 3.31 17.01 8.76
C ALA A 91 2.54 15.68 8.83
N ALA A 92 3.15 14.62 9.41
CA ALA A 92 2.65 13.25 9.34
C ALA A 92 1.18 13.07 9.75
N PRO A 93 0.70 13.66 10.87
CA PRO A 93 -0.72 13.51 11.25
C PRO A 93 -1.69 14.08 10.21
N THR A 94 -1.33 15.20 9.57
CA THR A 94 -2.13 15.83 8.51
C THR A 94 -2.07 15.01 7.23
N ILE A 95 -0.89 14.51 6.86
CA ILE A 95 -0.72 13.65 5.68
C ILE A 95 -1.53 12.36 5.85
N GLU A 96 -1.40 11.69 7.00
CA GLU A 96 -2.15 10.46 7.31
C GLU A 96 -3.65 10.69 7.18
N SER A 97 -4.19 11.72 7.84
CA SER A 97 -5.62 12.02 7.84
C SER A 97 -6.15 12.34 6.43
N PHE A 98 -5.41 13.13 5.67
CA PHE A 98 -5.79 13.49 4.30
C PHE A 98 -5.77 12.27 3.38
N VAL A 99 -4.66 11.51 3.36
CA VAL A 99 -4.46 10.37 2.46
C VAL A 99 -5.46 9.24 2.78
N ARG A 100 -5.74 9.00 4.05
CA ARG A 100 -6.82 8.12 4.51
C ARG A 100 -8.17 8.56 3.94
N THR A 101 -8.49 9.84 4.04
CA THR A 101 -9.77 10.37 3.58
C THR A 101 -9.87 10.29 2.06
N GLU A 102 -8.86 10.76 1.33
CA GLU A 102 -8.82 10.79 -0.13
C GLU A 102 -8.94 9.38 -0.74
N GLY A 103 -8.24 8.40 -0.17
CA GLY A 103 -8.29 7.00 -0.62
C GLY A 103 -9.66 6.33 -0.45
N CYS A 104 -10.55 6.93 0.33
CA CYS A 104 -11.86 6.36 0.65
C CYS A 104 -13.04 7.12 0.03
N ILE A 105 -12.82 8.17 -0.77
CA ILE A 105 -13.93 8.95 -1.37
C ILE A 105 -14.63 8.12 -2.44
N THR A 106 -15.88 7.73 -2.19
CA THR A 106 -16.73 6.96 -3.12
C THR A 106 -17.72 7.87 -3.86
N ALA A 107 -18.26 8.89 -3.19
CA ALA A 107 -19.35 9.72 -3.70
C ALA A 107 -18.91 10.91 -4.56
N ARG A 108 -17.65 10.99 -4.98
CA ARG A 108 -17.07 12.16 -5.68
C ARG A 108 -17.29 13.48 -4.91
N ASN A 109 -17.27 13.39 -3.58
CA ASN A 109 -17.39 14.51 -2.67
C ASN A 109 -16.00 14.87 -2.14
N GLY A 110 -15.32 15.82 -2.78
CA GLY A 110 -14.02 16.29 -2.33
C GLY A 110 -14.09 17.23 -1.14
N ALA A 111 -15.28 17.78 -0.80
CA ALA A 111 -15.42 18.73 0.30
C ALA A 111 -15.08 18.12 1.67
N VAL A 112 -15.11 16.79 1.80
CA VAL A 112 -14.61 16.06 2.98
C VAL A 112 -13.12 16.31 3.25
N LEU A 113 -12.36 16.78 2.26
CA LEU A 113 -10.95 17.14 2.38
C LEU A 113 -10.72 18.60 2.81
N ASN A 114 -11.75 19.45 2.81
CA ASN A 114 -11.65 20.86 3.17
C ASN A 114 -11.09 21.14 4.58
N PRO A 115 -11.31 20.29 5.61
CA PRO A 115 -10.65 20.47 6.91
C PRO A 115 -9.11 20.47 6.85
N PHE A 116 -8.53 19.89 5.80
CA PHE A 116 -7.08 19.82 5.59
C PHE A 116 -6.58 20.87 4.60
N ALA A 117 -7.47 21.67 4.01
CA ALA A 117 -7.13 22.65 2.99
C ALA A 117 -6.46 23.88 3.60
N ALA A 118 -5.43 24.40 2.92
CA ALA A 118 -4.82 25.68 3.27
C ALA A 118 -5.84 26.83 3.07
N PRO A 119 -5.68 27.96 3.79
CA PRO A 119 -6.55 29.12 3.58
C PRO A 119 -6.63 29.54 2.11
N GLY A 120 -7.85 29.81 1.64
CA GLY A 120 -8.11 30.16 0.24
C GLY A 120 -8.08 28.97 -0.74
N ARG A 121 -7.97 27.73 -0.23
CA ARG A 121 -8.12 26.50 -1.02
C ARG A 121 -9.37 25.76 -0.60
N LEU A 122 -10.06 25.20 -1.59
CA LEU A 122 -11.21 24.34 -1.40
C LEU A 122 -11.13 23.18 -2.40
N PHE A 123 -11.59 22.03 -1.98
CA PHE A 123 -11.85 20.86 -2.78
C PHE A 123 -13.35 20.82 -3.10
N ASP A 124 -13.66 20.53 -4.36
CA ASP A 124 -15.04 20.54 -4.86
C ASP A 124 -15.89 19.48 -4.17
N GLY A 125 -17.07 19.85 -3.68
CA GLY A 125 -18.04 18.94 -3.07
C GLY A 125 -18.88 18.17 -4.10
N THR A 126 -18.94 18.65 -5.34
CA THR A 126 -19.73 18.06 -6.41
C THR A 126 -18.84 17.61 -7.56
N GLY A 127 -18.85 16.32 -7.89
CA GLY A 127 -18.13 15.85 -9.06
C GLY A 127 -16.61 15.91 -8.93
N PHE A 128 -16.06 15.82 -7.71
CA PHE A 128 -14.64 15.72 -7.44
C PHE A 128 -14.01 14.60 -8.27
N GLN A 129 -13.26 14.97 -9.31
CA GLN A 129 -12.50 14.04 -10.14
C GLN A 129 -11.09 13.76 -9.59
N GLY A 130 -10.81 14.26 -8.38
CA GLY A 130 -9.49 14.19 -7.77
C GLY A 130 -9.21 12.90 -7.00
N GLY A 131 -10.19 12.03 -6.78
CA GLY A 131 -9.99 10.81 -6.01
C GLY A 131 -9.20 9.75 -6.80
N PRO A 132 -8.33 8.95 -6.16
CA PRO A 132 -7.57 7.89 -6.81
C PRO A 132 -8.47 6.78 -7.39
N MET A 133 -9.58 6.49 -6.72
CA MET A 133 -10.54 5.44 -7.09
C MET A 133 -11.18 5.65 -8.47
N LEU A 134 -11.32 6.90 -8.92
CA LEU A 134 -11.97 7.24 -10.18
C LEU A 134 -11.19 6.84 -11.43
N GLN A 135 -9.89 6.61 -11.28
CA GLN A 135 -9.01 6.21 -12.37
C GLN A 135 -8.87 4.69 -12.50
N MET A 136 -9.42 3.94 -11.54
CA MET A 136 -9.40 2.49 -11.50
C MET A 136 -10.75 1.99 -12.04
N GLN A 137 -10.78 1.10 -13.01
CA GLN A 137 -12.00 0.59 -13.62
C GLN A 137 -12.59 -0.59 -12.84
N TYR A 138 -11.74 -1.47 -12.32
CA TYR A 138 -12.10 -2.77 -11.76
C TYR A 138 -12.07 -2.81 -10.22
N HIS A 139 -11.39 -1.88 -9.57
CA HIS A 139 -11.43 -1.77 -8.11
C HIS A 139 -12.86 -1.51 -7.57
N ASP A 140 -13.22 -2.19 -6.48
CA ASP A 140 -14.49 -2.02 -5.78
C ASP A 140 -14.71 -0.57 -5.34
N LYS A 141 -15.76 0.08 -5.88
CA LYS A 141 -16.09 1.48 -5.60
C LYS A 141 -16.70 1.71 -4.22
N THR A 142 -16.87 0.66 -3.44
CA THR A 142 -17.35 0.71 -2.06
C THR A 142 -16.24 0.50 -1.04
N ALA A 143 -15.03 0.13 -1.48
CA ALA A 143 -13.85 -0.06 -0.65
C ALA A 143 -12.85 1.09 -0.82
N CYS A 144 -11.97 1.31 0.17
CA CYS A 144 -10.88 2.28 0.01
C CYS A 144 -9.75 1.69 -0.85
N VAL A 145 -9.11 2.53 -1.66
CA VAL A 145 -7.84 2.14 -2.30
C VAL A 145 -6.71 2.07 -1.26
N THR A 146 -5.71 1.24 -1.52
CA THR A 146 -4.58 1.05 -0.61
C THR A 146 -3.38 1.91 -1.01
N VAL A 147 -2.71 2.53 -0.03
CA VAL A 147 -1.44 3.23 -0.28
C VAL A 147 -0.32 2.22 -0.42
N LYS A 148 0.32 2.19 -1.59
CA LYS A 148 1.50 1.35 -1.85
C LYS A 148 2.79 2.00 -1.38
N ARG A 149 2.93 3.32 -1.60
CA ARG A 149 4.08 4.12 -1.16
C ARG A 149 3.82 5.61 -1.34
N ILE A 150 4.60 6.42 -0.62
CA ILE A 150 4.73 7.85 -0.84
C ILE A 150 6.15 8.13 -1.32
N GLN A 151 6.27 8.88 -2.41
CA GLN A 151 7.53 9.08 -3.12
C GLN A 151 7.69 10.53 -3.58
N ASN A 152 8.83 10.84 -4.21
CA ASN A 152 9.11 12.14 -4.81
C ASN A 152 9.00 13.33 -3.83
N TRP A 153 9.32 13.08 -2.55
CA TRP A 153 9.40 14.11 -1.52
C TRP A 153 10.33 15.25 -1.96
N LYS A 154 9.82 16.48 -1.95
CA LYS A 154 10.56 17.66 -2.39
C LYS A 154 10.11 18.89 -1.62
N MET A 155 11.05 19.60 -1.00
CA MET A 155 10.81 20.99 -0.61
C MET A 155 10.93 21.87 -1.86
N VAL A 156 9.79 22.38 -2.34
CA VAL A 156 9.72 23.30 -3.48
C VAL A 156 10.14 24.71 -3.06
N SER A 157 9.81 25.08 -1.83
CA SER A 157 10.29 26.28 -1.14
C SER A 157 10.42 25.99 0.36
N PRO A 158 10.96 26.89 1.20
CA PRO A 158 11.02 26.69 2.64
C PRO A 158 9.65 26.45 3.32
N ARG A 159 8.54 26.79 2.65
CA ARG A 159 7.17 26.63 3.16
C ARG A 159 6.32 25.66 2.35
N LEU A 160 6.83 25.09 1.26
CA LEU A 160 6.05 24.25 0.35
C LEU A 160 6.71 22.88 0.19
N LEU A 161 6.04 21.85 0.71
CA LEU A 161 6.42 20.45 0.55
C LEU A 161 5.56 19.83 -0.56
N ARG A 162 6.17 19.02 -1.43
CA ARG A 162 5.50 18.28 -2.50
C ARG A 162 5.89 16.81 -2.44
N PHE A 163 4.95 15.93 -2.77
CA PHE A 163 5.17 14.49 -2.90
C PHE A 163 4.10 13.86 -3.77
N ASP A 164 4.33 12.61 -4.16
CA ASP A 164 3.36 11.81 -4.90
C ASP A 164 2.96 10.59 -4.04
N VAL A 165 1.66 10.30 -3.94
CA VAL A 165 1.11 9.10 -3.31
C VAL A 165 0.72 8.12 -4.40
N VAL A 166 1.16 6.87 -4.28
CA VAL A 166 0.81 5.79 -5.18
C VAL A 166 -0.25 4.94 -4.50
N TYR A 167 -1.47 5.02 -5.02
CA TYR A 167 -2.60 4.19 -4.61
C TYR A 167 -2.73 2.98 -5.53
N VAL A 168 -3.20 1.87 -4.99
CA VAL A 168 -3.50 0.63 -5.71
C VAL A 168 -4.89 0.11 -5.37
N GLY A 169 -5.53 -0.56 -6.32
CA GLY A 169 -6.73 -1.37 -6.09
C GLY A 169 -6.42 -2.62 -5.27
N ASP A 170 -7.46 -3.41 -4.97
CA ASP A 170 -7.34 -4.58 -4.09
C ASP A 170 -6.46 -5.69 -4.67
N ASP A 171 -6.49 -5.85 -5.99
CA ASP A 171 -5.66 -6.80 -6.75
C ASP A 171 -4.22 -6.28 -7.00
N GLY A 172 -3.99 -4.99 -6.76
CA GLY A 172 -2.71 -4.32 -7.03
C GLY A 172 -2.39 -4.10 -8.52
N GLU A 173 -3.28 -4.47 -9.43
CA GLU A 173 -3.08 -4.33 -10.88
C GLU A 173 -3.34 -2.88 -11.32
N GLU A 174 -4.42 -2.30 -10.80
CA GLU A 174 -4.76 -0.91 -11.05
C GLU A 174 -4.06 0.01 -10.05
N HIS A 175 -3.52 1.13 -10.55
CA HIS A 175 -2.88 2.12 -9.70
C HIS A 175 -3.21 3.55 -10.15
N SER A 176 -3.23 4.46 -9.18
CA SER A 176 -3.37 5.89 -9.42
C SER A 176 -2.27 6.63 -8.66
N ILE A 177 -1.66 7.61 -9.32
CA ILE A 177 -0.64 8.46 -8.70
C ILE A 177 -1.23 9.85 -8.49
N ARG A 178 -1.24 10.30 -7.25
CA ARG A 178 -1.74 11.62 -6.85
C ARG A 178 -0.60 12.48 -6.36
N ARG A 179 -0.49 13.68 -6.93
CA ARG A 179 0.52 14.66 -6.52
C ARG A 179 -0.09 15.64 -5.55
N HIS A 180 0.54 15.78 -4.40
CA HIS A 180 0.10 16.67 -3.33
C HIS A 180 1.11 17.75 -3.03
N GLU A 181 0.59 18.87 -2.56
CA GLU A 181 1.38 19.99 -2.08
C GLU A 181 0.86 20.45 -0.73
N LEU A 182 1.76 20.63 0.24
CA LEU A 182 1.45 21.12 1.57
C LEU A 182 2.17 22.44 1.80
N MET A 183 1.42 23.42 2.28
CA MET A 183 1.92 24.74 2.66
C MET A 183 2.03 24.83 4.19
N ARG A 184 3.19 25.27 4.68
CA ARG A 184 3.42 25.59 6.08
C ARG A 184 2.65 26.86 6.44
N GLN A 185 1.81 26.77 7.46
CA GLN A 185 0.99 27.89 7.90
C GLN A 185 1.78 28.86 8.80
N PRO A 186 1.39 30.15 8.87
CA PRO A 186 2.05 31.14 9.74
C PRO A 186 2.08 30.73 11.22
N LYS A 187 0.97 30.14 11.70
CA LYS A 187 0.82 29.66 13.09
C LYS A 187 1.45 28.29 13.35
N GLY A 188 2.16 27.72 12.37
CA GLY A 188 2.63 26.34 12.40
C GLY A 188 1.59 25.36 11.83
N GLY A 189 2.00 24.11 11.63
CA GLY A 189 1.22 23.11 10.92
C GLY A 189 1.37 23.19 9.40
N TRP A 190 0.85 22.16 8.74
CA TRP A 190 0.90 21.97 7.29
C TRP A 190 -0.51 21.68 6.79
N LEU A 191 -0.91 22.34 5.70
CA LEU A 191 -2.22 22.16 5.10
C LEU A 191 -2.06 22.00 3.58
N PHE A 192 -2.97 21.25 2.98
CA PHE A 192 -2.93 20.90 1.56
C PHE A 192 -3.35 22.07 0.68
N THR A 193 -2.56 22.31 -0.36
CA THR A 193 -2.90 23.25 -1.45
C THR A 193 -3.30 22.54 -2.73
N ARG A 194 -3.06 21.22 -2.79
CA ARG A 194 -3.37 20.32 -3.90
C ARG A 194 -3.48 18.89 -3.40
#